data_AF-A0AAD9UQ04-F1
#
_entry.id   AF-A0AAD9UQ04-F1
#
_cell.length_a   1.000
_cell.length_b   1.000
_cell.length_c   1.000
_cell.angle_alpha   90.00
_cell.angle_beta   90.00
_cell.angle_gamma   90.00
#
_symmetry.space_group_name_H-M   'P 1'
#
loop_
_entity.id
_entity.type
_entity.pdbx_description
1 polymer ?
#
loop_
_entity_poly.entity_id
_entity_poly.type
_entity_poly.pdbx_seq_one_letter_code
_entity_poly.pdbx_strand_id
1 'polypeptide(L)'
;MNGHTWDTKVYKFDRKAHPKGPKILTAKTVMARNPGMIINLAVRRMLPRNKLRPLWYRRLFVYGGAIHPHWQIPQVVVPIENHNVVASDQNASQMLPLTANANRNTCYTIYPAS
;
A
#
# COMPACT_ATOMS: atom_id res chain seq x y z
N MET A 1 -4.18 17.07 4.00
CA MET A 1 -3.08 17.47 4.92
C MET A 1 -3.45 18.82 5.50
N ASN A 2 -3.46 18.98 6.82
CA ASN A 2 -3.90 20.22 7.46
C ASN A 2 -2.83 21.32 7.29
N GLY A 3 -3.24 22.58 7.18
CA GLY A 3 -2.42 23.72 6.75
C GLY A 3 -1.09 23.92 7.49
N HIS A 4 -1.02 23.59 8.79
CA HIS A 4 0.22 23.74 9.58
C HIS A 4 1.18 22.55 9.51
N THR A 5 0.77 21.42 8.91
CA THR A 5 1.54 20.16 8.96
C THR A 5 2.91 20.28 8.29
N TRP A 6 2.99 21.07 7.21
CA TRP A 6 4.21 21.21 6.40
C TRP A 6 5.34 21.96 7.11
N ASP A 7 4.98 22.92 7.97
CA ASP A 7 5.94 23.72 8.73
C ASP A 7 6.30 23.05 10.06
N THR A 8 5.35 22.37 10.71
CA THR A 8 5.60 21.68 11.99
C THR A 8 6.31 20.34 11.83
N LYS A 9 6.07 19.59 10.75
CA LYS A 9 6.64 18.25 10.60
C LYS A 9 8.13 18.32 10.26
N VAL A 10 8.94 17.63 11.04
CA VAL A 10 10.40 17.65 10.92
C VAL A 10 10.94 16.24 10.66
N TYR A 11 11.90 16.15 9.72
CA TYR A 11 12.64 14.94 9.38
C TYR A 11 14.09 15.06 9.87
N LYS A 12 14.51 14.09 10.69
CA LYS A 12 15.87 13.95 11.20
C LYS A 12 16.66 12.94 10.35
N PHE A 13 17.85 13.33 9.92
CA PHE A 13 18.80 12.49 9.20
C PHE A 13 20.08 12.35 10.01
N ASP A 14 20.30 11.16 10.53
CA ASP A 14 21.48 10.86 11.32
C ASP A 14 22.73 10.83 10.43
N ARG A 15 23.80 11.44 10.93
CA ARG A 15 25.07 11.60 10.25
C ARG A 15 26.16 10.91 11.07
N LYS A 16 26.81 9.88 10.50
CA LYS A 16 27.88 9.16 11.21
C LYS A 16 29.09 10.09 11.41
N ALA A 17 29.57 10.22 12.65
CA ALA A 17 30.79 10.96 13.02
C ALA A 17 30.83 12.46 12.63
N HIS A 18 29.69 13.14 12.54
CA HIS A 18 29.66 14.58 12.27
C HIS A 18 29.53 15.41 13.56
N PRO A 19 30.42 16.40 13.81
CA PRO A 19 30.43 17.17 15.05
C PRO A 19 29.19 18.07 15.23
N LYS A 20 28.55 18.48 14.13
CA LYS A 20 27.32 19.28 14.15
C LYS A 20 26.04 18.47 14.38
N GLY A 21 26.16 17.16 14.58
CA GLY A 21 25.04 16.28 14.85
C GLY A 21 24.15 15.98 13.62
N PRO A 22 22.90 15.53 13.86
CA PRO A 22 21.99 15.10 12.81
C PRO A 22 21.44 16.29 12.02
N LYS A 23 21.22 16.09 10.71
CA LYS A 23 20.59 17.11 9.86
C LYS A 23 19.08 17.09 10.10
N ILE A 24 18.53 18.23 10.48
CA ILE A 24 17.11 18.42 10.73
C ILE A 24 16.53 19.25 9.58
N LEU A 25 15.47 18.74 8.94
CA LEU A 25 14.79 19.39 7.81
C LEU A 25 13.29 19.44 8.04
N THR A 26 12.64 20.56 7.72
CA THR A 26 11.17 20.65 7.72
C THR A 26 10.57 19.89 6.53
N ALA A 27 9.31 19.45 6.67
CA ALA A 27 8.60 18.73 5.62
C ALA A 27 8.49 19.54 4.33
N LYS A 28 8.26 20.87 4.45
CA LYS A 28 8.31 21.81 3.33
C LYS A 28 9.63 21.75 2.55
N THR A 29 10.75 21.78 3.27
CA THR A 29 12.10 21.72 2.65
C THR A 29 12.36 20.37 1.98
N VAL A 30 11.91 19.28 2.62
CA VAL A 30 12.04 17.93 2.05
C VAL A 30 11.20 17.80 0.78
N MET A 31 9.97 18.29 0.80
CA MET A 31 9.06 18.25 -0.35
C MET A 31 9.63 19.01 -1.55
N ALA A 32 10.16 20.20 -1.33
CA ALA A 32 10.77 21.01 -2.39
C ALA A 32 12.00 20.34 -3.01
N ARG A 33 12.81 19.64 -2.21
CA ARG A 33 14.05 19.00 -2.69
C ARG A 33 13.83 17.66 -3.36
N ASN A 34 13.05 16.78 -2.72
CA ASN A 34 12.74 15.45 -3.22
C ASN A 34 11.41 15.00 -2.59
N PRO A 35 10.28 15.18 -3.30
CA PRO A 35 8.97 14.83 -2.76
C PRO A 35 8.84 13.32 -2.50
N GLY A 36 9.49 12.48 -3.31
CA GLY A 36 9.48 11.03 -3.14
C GLY A 36 10.14 10.57 -1.84
N MET A 37 11.02 11.37 -1.25
CA MET A 37 11.67 11.04 0.03
C MET A 37 10.67 10.93 1.17
N ILE A 38 9.58 11.71 1.16
CA ILE A 38 8.54 11.69 2.19
C ILE A 38 7.88 10.31 2.26
N ILE A 39 7.48 9.79 1.09
CA ILE A 39 6.79 8.50 0.96
C ILE A 39 7.74 7.36 1.36
N ASN A 40 8.96 7.38 0.83
CA ASN A 40 10.00 6.42 1.18
C ASN A 40 10.24 6.34 2.70
N LEU A 41 10.36 7.51 3.34
CA LEU A 41 10.58 7.62 4.78
C LEU A 41 9.38 7.18 5.62
N ALA A 42 8.16 7.32 5.12
CA ALA A 42 6.96 6.81 5.76
C ALA A 42 6.93 5.28 5.70
N VAL A 43 7.02 4.71 4.49
CA VAL A 43 6.98 3.25 4.28
C VAL A 43 8.09 2.55 5.07
N ARG A 44 9.32 3.07 5.03
CA ARG A 44 10.44 2.50 5.80
C ARG A 44 10.18 2.45 7.31
N ARG A 45 9.41 3.41 7.85
CA ARG A 45 9.05 3.47 9.28
C ARG A 45 7.85 2.59 9.63
N MET A 46 6.95 2.34 8.67
CA MET A 46 5.81 1.46 8.85
C MET A 46 6.20 -0.02 8.79
N LEU A 47 7.27 -0.38 8.07
CA LEU A 47 7.75 -1.76 8.04
C LEU A 47 8.39 -2.17 9.38
N PRO A 48 8.13 -3.41 9.86
CA PRO A 48 8.74 -3.94 11.07
C PRO A 48 10.26 -3.98 10.95
N ARG A 49 10.97 -3.70 12.04
CA ARG A 49 12.44 -3.68 12.05
C ARG A 49 12.99 -5.11 12.12
N ASN A 50 13.12 -5.75 10.95
CA ASN A 50 13.72 -7.08 10.79
C ASN A 50 14.74 -7.09 9.62
N LYS A 51 15.38 -8.24 9.37
CA LYS A 51 16.32 -8.42 8.25
C LYS A 51 15.64 -8.37 6.87
N LEU A 52 14.33 -8.64 6.80
CA LEU A 52 13.53 -8.59 5.56
C LEU A 52 13.11 -7.16 5.19
N ARG A 53 13.11 -6.23 6.14
CA ARG A 53 12.75 -4.83 5.92
C ARG A 53 13.47 -4.20 4.72
N PRO A 54 14.81 -4.26 4.59
CA PRO A 54 15.48 -3.71 3.42
C PRO A 54 15.09 -4.41 2.12
N LEU A 55 14.77 -5.70 2.15
CA LEU A 55 14.35 -6.44 0.95
C LEU A 55 12.99 -5.95 0.44
N TRP A 56 12.00 -5.81 1.33
CA TRP A 56 10.69 -5.28 0.97
C TRP A 56 10.76 -3.81 0.57
N TYR A 57 11.57 -3.02 1.29
CA TYR A 57 11.75 -1.60 0.97
C TYR A 57 12.35 -1.38 -0.42
N ARG A 58 13.26 -2.25 -0.88
CA ARG A 58 13.85 -2.17 -2.23
C ARG A 58 12.84 -2.39 -3.37
N ARG A 59 11.68 -2.99 -3.08
CA ARG A 59 10.61 -3.19 -4.07
C ARG A 59 9.74 -1.93 -4.28
N LEU A 60 9.88 -0.93 -3.40
CA LEU A 60 9.16 0.33 -3.53
C LEU A 60 9.88 1.26 -4.50
N PHE A 61 9.21 1.64 -5.58
CA PHE A 61 9.66 2.67 -6.51
C PHE A 61 8.73 3.89 -6.37
N VAL A 62 9.30 5.06 -6.10
CA VAL A 62 8.55 6.31 -5.95
C VAL A 62 8.99 7.29 -7.02
N TYR A 63 8.07 7.68 -7.90
CA TYR A 63 8.30 8.66 -8.95
C TYR A 63 7.58 9.96 -8.61
N GLY A 64 8.25 11.09 -8.83
CA GLY A 64 7.67 12.42 -8.56
C GLY A 64 6.85 12.99 -9.73
N GLY A 65 6.98 12.40 -10.92
CA GLY A 65 6.29 12.82 -12.14
C GLY A 65 5.31 11.76 -12.65
N ALA A 66 4.48 12.15 -13.61
CA ALA A 66 3.47 11.26 -14.20
C ALA A 66 4.11 10.12 -15.02
N ILE A 67 5.17 10.42 -15.77
CA ILE A 67 5.85 9.45 -16.64
C ILE A 67 6.88 8.68 -15.81
N HIS A 68 6.82 7.35 -15.85
CA HIS A 68 7.76 6.49 -15.17
C HIS A 68 8.04 5.19 -15.95
N PRO A 69 9.22 4.56 -15.81
CA PRO A 69 9.61 3.38 -16.59
C PRO A 69 8.69 2.17 -16.41
N HIS A 70 8.00 2.07 -15.27
CA HIS A 70 7.08 0.98 -14.96
C HIS A 70 5.64 1.23 -15.41
N TRP A 71 5.39 2.26 -16.24
CA TRP A 71 4.06 2.62 -16.71
C TRP A 71 3.35 1.49 -17.49
N GLN A 72 4.12 0.65 -18.17
CA GLN A 72 3.59 -0.35 -19.11
C GLN A 72 3.38 -1.74 -18.49
N ILE A 73 3.58 -1.89 -17.18
CA ILE A 73 3.38 -3.16 -16.48
C ILE A 73 1.88 -3.31 -16.16
N PRO A 74 1.19 -4.35 -16.64
CA PRO A 74 -0.22 -4.55 -16.30
C PRO A 74 -0.37 -4.78 -14.80
N GLN A 75 -1.13 -3.90 -14.13
CA GLN A 75 -1.43 -4.04 -12.71
C GLN A 75 -2.42 -5.19 -12.52
N VAL A 76 -2.01 -6.25 -11.83
CA VAL A 76 -2.93 -7.30 -11.37
C VAL A 76 -3.71 -6.71 -10.19
N VAL A 77 -4.93 -6.24 -10.46
CA VAL A 77 -5.86 -5.81 -9.41
C VAL A 77 -6.46 -7.07 -8.82
N VAL A 78 -5.96 -7.48 -7.66
CA VAL A 78 -6.63 -8.51 -6.87
C VAL A 78 -7.88 -7.86 -6.28
N PRO A 79 -9.09 -8.41 -6.50
CA PRO A 79 -10.29 -7.95 -5.81
C PRO A 79 -10.04 -8.06 -4.30
N ILE A 80 -10.12 -6.93 -3.59
CA ILE A 80 -9.98 -6.93 -2.14
C ILE A 80 -11.33 -7.40 -1.61
N GLU A 81 -11.40 -8.60 -1.05
CA GLU A 81 -12.60 -9.03 -0.34
C GLU A 81 -12.72 -8.20 0.94
N ASN A 82 -13.77 -7.41 1.03
CA ASN A 82 -14.05 -6.58 2.20
C ASN A 82 -14.35 -7.52 3.38
N HIS A 83 -13.36 -7.75 4.25
CA HIS A 83 -13.46 -8.63 5.41
C HIS A 83 -14.39 -8.13 6.53
N ASN A 84 -15.24 -7.14 6.24
CA ASN A 84 -16.23 -6.58 7.17
C ASN A 84 -17.65 -6.68 6.57
N VAL A 85 -18.12 -7.91 6.28
CA VAL A 85 -19.55 -8.22 6.05
C VAL A 85 -20.00 -9.31 7.02
N VAL A 86 -19.60 -9.20 8.29
CA VAL A 86 -20.13 -10.07 9.35
C VAL A 86 -20.56 -9.20 10.53
N ALA A 87 -21.64 -8.45 10.34
CA ALA A 87 -22.50 -8.01 11.43
C ALA A 87 -23.86 -7.58 10.87
N SER A 88 -24.90 -8.24 11.38
CA SER A 88 -26.34 -7.93 11.30
C SER A 88 -27.08 -8.17 9.97
N ASP A 89 -27.33 -9.44 9.64
CA ASP A 89 -28.61 -9.83 9.02
C ASP A 89 -29.29 -10.88 9.91
N GLN A 90 -30.14 -10.41 10.82
CA GLN A 90 -31.00 -11.20 11.71
C GLN A 90 -32.27 -11.72 11.00
N ASN A 91 -32.22 -12.02 9.70
CA ASN A 91 -33.36 -12.61 8.98
C ASN A 91 -33.01 -13.96 8.34
N ALA A 92 -32.54 -14.89 9.18
CA ALA A 92 -32.50 -16.31 8.89
C ALA A 92 -33.81 -16.98 9.34
N SER A 93 -34.92 -16.60 8.68
CA SER A 93 -36.21 -17.28 8.83
C SER A 93 -36.83 -17.48 7.44
N GLN A 94 -36.27 -18.43 6.69
CA GLN A 94 -36.96 -19.19 5.64
C GLN A 94 -36.03 -20.34 5.19
N MET A 95 -36.34 -21.54 5.67
CA MET A 95 -35.68 -22.79 5.34
C MET A 95 -36.08 -23.28 3.93
N LEU A 96 -35.12 -23.80 3.17
CA LEU A 96 -35.34 -24.97 2.31
C LEU A 96 -34.08 -25.87 2.38
N PRO A 97 -34.20 -27.16 2.76
CA PRO A 97 -33.06 -28.07 2.79
C PRO A 97 -33.07 -28.91 1.50
N LEU A 98 -32.15 -28.67 0.56
CA LEU A 98 -31.82 -29.67 -0.44
C LEU A 98 -30.31 -29.73 -0.72
N THR A 99 -29.76 -30.82 -0.21
CA THR A 99 -28.68 -31.65 -0.77
C THR A 99 -27.30 -31.04 -0.99
N ALA A 100 -26.35 -31.62 -0.26
CA ALA A 100 -24.92 -31.46 -0.41
C ALA A 100 -24.43 -31.64 -1.85
N ASN A 101 -23.56 -30.74 -2.32
CA ASN A 101 -22.52 -31.12 -3.27
C ASN A 101 -21.25 -30.29 -3.03
N ALA A 102 -20.25 -30.95 -2.45
CA ALA A 102 -18.89 -30.48 -2.40
C ALA A 102 -18.24 -30.71 -3.77
N ASN A 103 -18.03 -29.67 -4.57
CA ASN A 103 -16.87 -29.66 -5.44
C ASN A 103 -16.44 -28.25 -5.86
N ARG A 104 -15.12 -28.09 -5.85
CA ARG A 104 -14.30 -27.00 -6.36
C ARG A 104 -14.35 -27.03 -7.89
N ASN A 105 -14.41 -25.84 -8.51
CA ASN A 105 -13.94 -25.56 -9.87
C ASN A 105 -14.71 -26.24 -11.02
N THR A 106 -15.76 -25.60 -11.50
CA THR A 106 -16.26 -25.81 -12.87
C THR A 106 -16.18 -24.49 -13.65
N CYS A 107 -15.17 -24.39 -14.52
CA CYS A 107 -15.07 -23.36 -15.55
C CYS A 107 -15.94 -23.77 -16.75
N TYR A 108 -16.80 -22.88 -17.23
CA TYR A 108 -17.45 -23.03 -18.53
C TYR A 108 -16.90 -21.99 -19.51
N THR A 109 -16.29 -22.49 -20.59
CA THR A 109 -15.94 -21.71 -21.78
C THR A 109 -17.17 -21.54 -22.66
N ILE A 110 -17.47 -20.29 -23.02
CA ILE A 110 -18.48 -19.90 -24.01
C ILE A 110 -17.82 -19.86 -25.39
N TYR A 111 -18.15 -20.82 -26.25
CA TYR A 111 -17.98 -20.67 -27.70
C TYR A 111 -19.37 -20.39 -28.33
N PRO A 112 -19.46 -19.51 -29.33
CA PRO A 112 -20.71 -19.21 -30.01
C PRO A 112 -21.08 -20.33 -30.98
N ALA A 113 -22.33 -20.81 -30.92
CA ALA A 113 -22.87 -21.72 -31.93
C ALA A 113 -23.37 -20.90 -33.14
N SER A 114 -23.09 -21.44 -34.33
CA SER A 114 -23.50 -21.02 -35.68
C SER A 114 -25.00 -20.97 -35.91
#